data_AF-A0AAE9LAK6-F1
#
_entry.id   AF-A0AAE9LAK6-F1
#
_cell.length_a   1.000
_cell.length_b   1.000
_cell.length_c   1.000
_cell.angle_alpha   90.00
_cell.angle_beta   90.00
_cell.angle_gamma   90.00
#
_symmetry.space_group_name_H-M   'P 1'
#
loop_
_entity.id
_entity.type
_entity.pdbx_description
1 polymer ?
#
loop_
_entity_poly.entity_id
_entity_poly.type
_entity_poly.pdbx_seq_one_letter_code
_entity_poly.pdbx_strand_id
1 'polypeptide(L)' 'MEPVQVGEHTFIGVEVKLPKTTLLTISNSRGYIMCGASKMYRI' A
#
# COMPACT_ATOMS: atom_id res chain seq x y z
N MET A 1 -7.74 -1.24 -3.34
CA MET A 1 -7.07 -0.89 -4.60
C MET A 1 -7.36 0.57 -4.89
N GLU A 2 -6.54 1.44 -4.32
CA GLU A 2 -6.69 2.88 -4.52
C GLU A 2 -5.49 3.34 -5.36
N PRO A 3 -5.71 3.88 -6.57
CA PRO A 3 -4.64 4.42 -7.38
C PRO A 3 -4.21 5.77 -6.83
N VAL A 4 -2.90 5.97 -6.68
CA VAL A 4 -2.29 7.23 -6.25
C VAL A 4 -1.30 7.68 -7.32
N GLN A 5 -1.46 8.91 -7.78
CA GLN A 5 -0.55 9.51 -8.75
C GLN A 5 0.57 10.25 -8.00
N VAL A 6 1.83 9.91 -8.31
CA VAL A 6 3.01 10.59 -7.78
C VAL A 6 3.93 10.93 -8.95
N GLY A 7 3.92 12.21 -9.36
CA GLY A 7 4.55 12.63 -10.61
C GLY A 7 3.96 11.89 -11.82
N GLU A 8 4.82 11.38 -12.69
CA GLU A 8 4.44 10.60 -13.89
C GLU A 8 4.17 9.12 -13.59
N HIS A 9 4.16 8.72 -12.32
CA HIS A 9 4.00 7.32 -11.92
C HIS A 9 2.69 7.10 -11.17
N THR A 10 1.91 6.14 -11.66
CA THR A 10 0.74 5.61 -10.94
C THR A 10 1.18 4.47 -10.04
N PHE A 11 0.79 4.55 -8.77
CA PHE A 11 0.99 3.51 -7.79
C PHE A 11 -0.34 2.92 -7.35
N ILE A 12 -0.35 1.64 -7.05
CA ILE A 12 -1.52 0.94 -6.52
C ILE A 12 -1.24 0.55 -5.07
N GLY A 13 -2.12 1.02 -4.18
CA GLY A 13 -2.14 0.58 -2.78
C GLY A 13 -3.03 -0.66 -2.59
N VAL A 14 -2.47 -1.68 -1.95
CA VAL A 14 -3.20 -2.86 -1.49
C VAL A 14 -2.98 -3.05 0.01
N GLU A 15 -4.10 -3.15 0.74
CA GLU A 15 -4.15 -3.45 2.16
C GLU A 15 -4.71 -4.86 2.34
N VAL A 16 -4.06 -5.65 3.21
CA VAL A 16 -4.55 -6.95 3.66
C VAL A 16 -4.60 -6.95 5.19
N LYS A 17 -5.79 -7.07 5.75
CA LYS A 17 -5.98 -7.20 7.19
C LYS A 17 -5.67 -8.63 7.63
N LEU A 18 -4.63 -8.79 8.44
CA LEU A 18 -4.30 -10.05 9.11
C LEU A 18 -4.82 -10.01 10.55
N PRO A 19 -4.97 -11.17 11.23
CA PRO A 19 -5.53 -11.23 12.58
C PRO A 19 -4.80 -10.37 13.63
N LYS A 20 -3.52 -10.02 13.40
CA LYS A 20 -2.68 -9.28 14.36
C LYS A 20 -2.06 -8.00 13.81
N THR A 21 -2.15 -7.75 12.51
CA THR A 21 -1.49 -6.62 11.85
C THR A 21 -2.12 -6.35 10.50
N THR A 22 -1.75 -5.28 9.83
CA THR A 22 -2.15 -5.00 8.46
C THR A 22 -0.91 -5.04 7.58
N LEU A 23 -0.97 -5.80 6.48
CA LEU A 23 0.03 -5.71 5.43
C LEU A 23 -0.38 -4.64 4.44
N LEU A 24 0.52 -3.70 4.17
CA LEU A 24 0.33 -2.66 3.18
C LEU A 24 1.41 -2.79 2.11
N THR A 25 0.98 -2.84 0.84
CA THR A 25 1.88 -2.77 -0.31
C THR A 25 1.53 -1.58 -1.19
N ILE A 26 2.58 -0.91 -1.66
CA ILE A 26 2.50 0.12 -2.69
C ILE A 26 3.32 -0.38 -3.86
N SER A 27 2.70 -0.58 -5.02
CA SER A 27 3.37 -1.14 -6.19
C SER A 27 3.15 -0.31 -7.46
N ASN A 28 4.11 -0.38 -8.37
CA ASN A 28 3.99 0.10 -9.75
C ASN A 28 4.71 -0.88 -10.70
N SER A 29 4.87 -0.48 -11.97
CA SER A 29 5.54 -1.29 -13.00
C SER A 29 7.03 -1.55 -12.75
N ARG A 30 7.69 -0.78 -11.88
CA ARG A 30 9.12 -0.93 -11.56
C ARG A 30 9.35 -1.83 -10.35
N GLY A 31 8.38 -1.96 -9.45
CA GLY A 31 8.52 -2.77 -8.25
C GLY A 31 7.49 -2.44 -7.18
N TYR A 32 7.75 -2.89 -5.96
CA TYR A 32 6.86 -2.67 -4.83
C TYR A 32 7.64 -2.42 -3.54
N ILE A 33 7.00 -1.68 -2.64
CA ILE A 33 7.42 -1.48 -1.26
C ILE A 33 6.35 -2.09 -0.37
N MET A 34 6.76 -2.94 0.56
CA MET A 34 5.87 -3.60 1.52
C MET A 34 6.20 -3.14 2.94
N CYS A 35 5.16 -2.83 3.71
CA CYS A 35 5.26 -2.51 5.13
C CYS A 35 4.32 -3.40 5.96
N GLY A 36 4.82 -3.87 7.10
CA GLY A 36 3.99 -4.42 8.17
C GLY A 36 3.43 -3.27 9.01
N ALA A 37 2.25 -2.80 8.68
CA ALA A 37 1.59 -1.70 9.38
C ALA A 37 0.73 -2.25 10.53
N SER A 38 1.23 -2.17 11.76
CA SER A 38 0.46 -2.62 12.93
C SER A 38 -0.72 -1.69 13.24
N LYS A 39 -0.74 -0.45 12.72
CA LYS A 39 -1.84 0.52 12.86
C LYS A 39 -1.89 1.47 11.65
N MET A 40 -2.79 1.18 10.70
CA MET A 40 -3.14 2.12 9.63
C MET A 40 -4.44 2.83 10.04
N TYR A 41 -4.39 4.14 10.33
CA TYR A 41 -5.59 4.97 10.50
C TYR A 41 -5.89 5.65 9.16
N ARG A 42 -7.12 5.51 8.68
CA ARG A 42 -7.58 6.15 7.45
C ARG A 42 -7.95 7.59 7.82
N ILE A 43 -7.09 8.55 7.45
CA ILE A 43 -7.41 9.99 7.51
C ILE A 43 -8.59 10.32 6.60
#